data_AF-A0A0F5HUY5-F1
#
_entry.id   AF-A0A0F5HUY5-F1
#
_cell.length_a   1.000
_cell.length_b   1.000
_cell.length_c   1.000
_cell.angle_alpha   90.00
_cell.angle_beta   90.00
_cell.angle_gamma   90.00
#
_symmetry.space_group_name_H-M   'P 1'
#
loop_
_entity.id
_entity.type
_entity.pdbx_description
1 polymer ?
#
loop_
_entity_poly.entity_id
_entity_poly.type
_entity_poly.pdbx_seq_one_letter_code
_entity_poly.pdbx_strand_id
1 'polypeptide(L)'
;MAKLNQGLTLNQMQLLAYAIYSTQQDGKTEFNKTDFENKFGIEKYQTRHAKEDAKRLLDLKFSIEDLENDYFEYYNVFQSIKYKDGIFYFKWTDDMVPHILELKERYITTDLTITSQFKSGFSWTLYEYLKAHYGYWHKPLSKEALMKLFGVEDKKTYQNNTGRFKTSVLDVAINELNQYTEFKVWYVEQKKGRAIVGFDLHWSTGEKVASATRKQINELKTILNAIHEGMFDFINLRDDKNRQTAIELVRQAERMTIYTEDPICITKERADRLIMDANWILRELERLHEIDTNTKVLFYNWLDGN
;
A
#
# COMPACT_ATOMS: atom_id res chain seq x y z
N MET A 1 -0.27 -5.59 1.97
CA MET A 1 -0.86 -6.46 0.93
C MET A 1 -0.32 -6.23 -0.48
N ALA A 2 -0.04 -4.99 -0.92
CA ALA A 2 0.32 -4.69 -2.32
C ALA A 2 1.45 -5.53 -2.95
N LYS A 3 2.37 -6.13 -2.17
CA LYS A 3 3.41 -7.04 -2.66
C LYS A 3 3.00 -8.52 -2.73
N LEU A 4 1.91 -8.94 -2.07
CA LEU A 4 1.51 -10.37 -1.99
C LEU A 4 0.90 -10.89 -3.30
N ASN A 5 0.26 -10.03 -4.08
CA ASN A 5 -0.38 -10.42 -5.33
C ASN A 5 0.55 -10.30 -6.56
N GLN A 6 1.76 -9.76 -6.38
CA GLN A 6 2.66 -9.50 -7.49
C GLN A 6 3.12 -10.81 -8.16
N GLY A 7 2.94 -10.89 -9.48
CA GLY A 7 3.31 -12.07 -10.27
C GLY A 7 2.43 -13.30 -10.05
N LEU A 8 1.25 -13.16 -9.43
CA LEU A 8 0.22 -14.19 -9.37
C LEU A 8 -0.70 -14.13 -10.60
N THR A 9 -1.24 -15.28 -11.02
CA THR A 9 -2.34 -15.32 -11.98
C THR A 9 -3.65 -14.92 -11.32
N LEU A 10 -4.71 -14.63 -12.11
CA LEU A 10 -6.02 -14.31 -11.56
C LEU A 10 -6.54 -15.39 -10.60
N ASN A 11 -6.47 -16.66 -11.00
CA ASN A 11 -6.93 -17.77 -10.14
C ASN A 11 -6.12 -17.85 -8.84
N GLN A 12 -4.82 -17.57 -8.88
CA GLN A 12 -3.97 -17.57 -7.69
C GLN A 12 -4.29 -16.41 -6.75
N MET A 13 -4.53 -15.21 -7.31
CA MET A 13 -5.02 -14.06 -6.54
C MET A 13 -6.36 -14.36 -5.88
N GLN A 14 -7.31 -14.93 -6.65
CA GLN A 14 -8.63 -15.33 -6.15
C GLN A 14 -8.54 -16.41 -5.07
N LEU A 15 -7.65 -17.39 -5.23
CA LEU A 15 -7.46 -18.47 -4.26
C LEU A 15 -6.86 -17.94 -2.94
N LEU A 16 -5.85 -17.06 -3.02
CA LEU A 16 -5.29 -16.36 -1.86
C LEU A 16 -6.37 -15.51 -1.18
N ALA A 17 -7.12 -14.74 -1.96
CA ALA A 17 -8.21 -13.92 -1.48
C ALA A 17 -9.26 -14.72 -0.70
N TYR A 18 -9.65 -15.88 -1.24
CA TYR A 18 -10.62 -16.74 -0.59
C TYR A 18 -10.09 -17.38 0.70
N ALA A 19 -8.79 -17.71 0.75
CA ALA A 19 -8.14 -18.20 1.96
C ALA A 19 -8.16 -17.14 3.08
N ILE A 20 -7.82 -15.89 2.74
CA ILE A 20 -7.88 -14.74 3.66
C ILE A 20 -9.31 -14.58 4.17
N TYR A 21 -10.28 -14.52 3.26
CA TYR A 21 -11.70 -14.39 3.58
C TYR A 21 -12.21 -15.50 4.51
N SER A 22 -11.89 -16.76 4.21
CA SER A 22 -12.32 -17.92 5.03
C SER A 22 -11.76 -17.84 6.45
N THR A 23 -10.50 -17.42 6.59
CA THR A 23 -9.86 -17.23 7.89
C THR A 23 -10.50 -16.10 8.67
N GLN A 24 -10.84 -15.00 8.00
CA GLN A 24 -11.36 -13.83 8.66
C GLN A 24 -12.82 -13.98 9.12
N GLN A 25 -13.65 -14.68 8.34
CA GLN A 25 -15.06 -14.93 8.69
C GLN A 25 -15.18 -15.77 9.97
N ASP A 26 -14.56 -16.96 9.97
CA ASP A 26 -14.83 -17.98 10.99
C ASP A 26 -13.56 -18.53 11.66
N GLY A 27 -12.39 -17.95 11.40
CA GLY A 27 -11.10 -18.55 11.80
C GLY A 27 -10.75 -19.82 11.02
N LYS A 28 -11.52 -20.17 9.98
CA LYS A 28 -11.37 -21.40 9.21
C LYS A 28 -10.12 -21.35 8.35
N THR A 29 -9.31 -22.39 8.43
CA THR A 29 -8.14 -22.59 7.57
C THR A 29 -8.38 -23.69 6.52
N GLU A 30 -9.63 -23.81 6.09
CA GLU A 30 -10.10 -24.75 5.09
C GLU A 30 -11.33 -24.19 4.34
N PHE A 31 -11.52 -24.61 3.09
CA PHE A 31 -12.73 -24.33 2.32
C PHE A 31 -12.96 -25.32 1.18
N ASN A 32 -14.22 -25.43 0.74
CA ASN A 32 -14.59 -26.26 -0.40
C ASN A 32 -14.25 -25.57 -1.72
N LYS A 33 -13.69 -26.32 -2.67
CA LYS A 33 -13.41 -25.86 -4.04
C LYS A 33 -14.67 -25.32 -4.73
N THR A 34 -15.82 -25.95 -4.52
CA THR A 34 -17.09 -25.54 -5.13
C THR A 34 -17.55 -24.18 -4.61
N ASP A 35 -17.33 -23.86 -3.33
CA ASP A 35 -17.67 -22.54 -2.79
C ASP A 35 -16.76 -21.45 -3.37
N PHE A 36 -15.47 -21.77 -3.52
CA PHE A 36 -14.51 -20.92 -4.24
C PHE A 36 -14.93 -20.70 -5.72
N GLU A 37 -15.26 -21.76 -6.45
CA GLU A 37 -15.74 -21.70 -7.84
C GLU A 37 -16.97 -20.80 -7.95
N ASN A 38 -17.96 -21.00 -7.08
CA ASN A 38 -19.19 -20.23 -7.06
C ASN A 38 -18.94 -18.75 -6.73
N LYS A 39 -18.04 -18.45 -5.78
CA LYS A 39 -17.74 -17.07 -5.37
C LYS A 39 -17.15 -16.23 -6.50
N PHE A 40 -16.33 -16.84 -7.36
CA PHE A 40 -15.63 -16.16 -8.46
C PHE A 40 -16.20 -16.47 -9.85
N GLY A 41 -17.30 -17.23 -9.93
CA GLY A 41 -17.91 -17.61 -11.20
C GLY A 41 -17.01 -18.47 -12.10
N ILE A 42 -16.20 -19.36 -11.50
CA ILE A 42 -15.22 -20.19 -12.23
C ILE A 42 -15.89 -21.49 -12.67
N GLU A 43 -16.18 -21.62 -13.97
CA GLU A 43 -16.87 -22.80 -14.51
C GLU A 43 -15.99 -24.06 -14.65
N LYS A 44 -14.66 -23.89 -14.77
CA LYS A 44 -13.72 -24.99 -15.08
C LYS A 44 -12.47 -25.01 -14.19
N TYR A 45 -12.63 -25.15 -12.88
CA TYR A 45 -11.52 -25.30 -11.95
C TYR A 45 -11.24 -26.78 -11.60
N GLN A 46 -10.28 -27.38 -12.31
CA GLN A 46 -9.92 -28.79 -12.15
C GLN A 46 -8.89 -28.98 -11.04
N THR A 47 -8.78 -30.22 -10.51
CA THR A 47 -7.77 -30.59 -9.51
C THR A 47 -6.33 -30.27 -9.94
N ARG A 48 -6.02 -30.30 -11.24
CA ARG A 48 -4.70 -29.89 -11.74
C ARG A 48 -4.43 -28.39 -11.53
N HIS A 49 -5.44 -27.53 -11.73
CA HIS A 49 -5.32 -26.09 -11.48
C HIS A 49 -5.17 -25.83 -9.98
N ALA A 50 -5.97 -26.51 -9.14
CA ALA A 50 -5.84 -26.48 -7.69
C ALA A 50 -4.42 -26.84 -7.22
N LYS A 51 -3.80 -27.87 -7.83
CA LYS A 51 -2.42 -28.27 -7.53
C LYS A 51 -1.40 -27.21 -7.95
N GLU A 52 -1.53 -26.65 -9.14
CA GLU A 52 -0.63 -25.61 -9.67
C GLU A 52 -0.71 -24.33 -8.82
N ASP A 53 -1.92 -23.87 -8.53
CA ASP A 53 -2.15 -22.65 -7.76
C ASP A 53 -1.73 -22.81 -6.30
N ALA A 54 -2.08 -23.94 -5.65
CA ALA A 54 -1.63 -24.24 -4.29
C ALA A 54 -0.10 -24.27 -4.18
N LYS A 55 0.59 -24.86 -5.16
CA LYS A 55 2.06 -24.86 -5.17
C LYS A 55 2.60 -23.44 -5.26
N ARG A 56 2.06 -22.63 -6.18
CA ARG A 56 2.50 -21.25 -6.36
C ARG A 56 2.24 -20.36 -5.14
N LEU A 57 1.13 -20.59 -4.43
CA LEU A 57 0.81 -19.90 -3.17
C LEU A 57 1.70 -20.36 -2.02
N LEU A 58 2.06 -21.64 -1.95
CA LEU A 58 3.00 -22.12 -0.93
C LEU A 58 4.38 -21.44 -1.06
N ASP A 59 4.82 -21.19 -2.30
CA ASP A 59 6.08 -20.50 -2.60
C ASP A 59 5.99 -18.96 -2.39
N LEU A 60 4.83 -18.44 -1.96
CA LEU A 60 4.64 -17.00 -1.77
C LEU A 60 5.43 -16.51 -0.55
N LYS A 61 6.25 -15.48 -0.79
CA LYS A 61 7.06 -14.83 0.22
C LYS A 61 6.77 -13.35 0.28
N PHE A 62 6.89 -12.77 1.46
CA PHE A 62 7.05 -11.33 1.63
C PHE A 62 8.43 -11.04 2.19
N SER A 63 8.98 -9.88 1.84
CA SER A 63 10.29 -9.44 2.33
C SER A 63 10.23 -8.04 2.88
N ILE A 64 11.06 -7.82 3.90
CA ILE A 64 11.44 -6.51 4.40
C ILE A 64 12.89 -6.32 3.94
N GLU A 65 13.18 -5.17 3.34
CA GLU A 65 14.52 -4.83 2.87
C GLU A 65 14.77 -3.37 3.22
N ASP A 66 15.80 -3.15 4.03
CA ASP A 66 16.30 -1.85 4.43
C ASP A 66 17.70 -1.69 3.81
N LEU A 67 17.74 -0.93 2.73
CA LEU A 67 18.96 -0.70 1.94
C LEU A 67 19.97 0.21 2.65
N GLU A 68 19.52 1.01 3.62
CA GLU A 68 20.40 1.92 4.37
C GLU A 68 21.14 1.18 5.48
N ASN A 69 20.50 0.18 6.08
CA ASN A 69 21.06 -0.63 7.17
C ASN A 69 21.58 -2.00 6.74
N ASP A 70 21.64 -2.28 5.42
CA ASP A 70 22.05 -3.59 4.83
C ASP A 70 21.31 -4.77 5.48
N TYR A 71 20.00 -4.62 5.68
CA TYR A 71 19.17 -5.58 6.39
C TYR A 71 18.05 -6.12 5.50
N PHE A 72 17.85 -7.43 5.54
CA PHE A 72 16.77 -8.08 4.82
C PHE A 72 16.19 -9.25 5.60
N GLU A 73 14.89 -9.45 5.45
CA GLU A 73 14.17 -10.61 5.98
C GLU A 73 13.18 -11.14 4.96
N TYR A 74 13.03 -12.46 4.95
CA TYR A 74 12.11 -13.17 4.07
C TYR A 74 11.21 -14.07 4.89
N TYR A 75 9.92 -13.94 4.64
CA TYR A 75 8.90 -14.69 5.33
C TYR A 75 8.04 -15.43 4.31
N ASN A 76 7.73 -16.69 4.60
CA ASN A 76 6.71 -17.41 3.84
C ASN A 76 5.33 -16.95 4.29
N VAL A 77 4.37 -16.95 3.37
CA VAL A 77 2.98 -16.60 3.69
C VAL A 77 2.23 -17.80 4.27
N PHE A 78 2.43 -18.98 3.69
CA PHE A 78 1.84 -20.23 4.15
C PHE A 78 2.91 -21.16 4.71
N GLN A 79 2.61 -21.80 5.82
CA GLN A 79 3.37 -22.94 6.34
C GLN A 79 3.07 -24.21 5.52
N SER A 80 1.81 -24.41 5.13
CA SER A 80 1.40 -25.58 4.34
C SER A 80 0.10 -25.32 3.59
N ILE A 81 -0.05 -25.96 2.42
CA ILE A 81 -1.32 -26.05 1.69
C ILE A 81 -1.52 -27.51 1.26
N LYS A 82 -2.69 -28.06 1.55
CA LYS A 82 -3.11 -29.42 1.21
C LYS A 82 -4.45 -29.37 0.48
N TYR A 83 -4.61 -30.24 -0.51
CA TYR A 83 -5.87 -30.44 -1.19
C TYR A 83 -6.26 -31.91 -1.09
N LYS A 84 -7.50 -32.19 -0.66
CA LYS A 84 -8.04 -33.55 -0.59
C LYS A 84 -9.52 -33.53 -0.94
N ASP A 85 -9.92 -34.33 -1.91
CA ASP A 85 -11.33 -34.62 -2.25
C ASP A 85 -12.22 -33.37 -2.39
N GLY A 86 -11.70 -32.32 -3.02
CA GLY A 86 -12.46 -31.08 -3.23
C GLY A 86 -12.30 -30.03 -2.12
N ILE A 87 -11.51 -30.30 -1.09
CA ILE A 87 -11.30 -29.39 0.04
C ILE A 87 -9.85 -28.91 0.06
N PHE A 88 -9.67 -27.59 0.15
CA PHE A 88 -8.40 -26.96 0.47
C PHE A 88 -8.25 -26.85 1.98
N TYR A 89 -7.08 -27.20 2.48
CA TYR A 89 -6.62 -26.95 3.84
C TYR A 89 -5.33 -26.13 3.74
N PHE A 90 -5.19 -25.10 4.54
CA PHE A 90 -3.98 -24.29 4.56
C PHE A 90 -3.61 -23.94 5.99
N LYS A 91 -2.37 -23.47 6.18
CA LYS A 91 -1.91 -22.94 7.45
C LYS A 91 -1.05 -21.72 7.17
N TRP A 92 -1.41 -20.58 7.77
CA TRP A 92 -0.59 -19.37 7.73
C TRP A 92 0.67 -19.56 8.58
N THR A 93 1.73 -18.83 8.25
CA THR A 93 2.85 -18.66 9.18
C THR A 93 2.43 -17.80 10.37
N ASP A 94 3.10 -17.98 11.51
CA ASP A 94 2.74 -17.26 12.75
C ASP A 94 2.86 -15.73 12.57
N ASP A 95 3.83 -15.27 11.79
CA ASP A 95 4.01 -13.85 11.44
C ASP A 95 2.82 -13.29 10.62
N MET A 96 2.16 -14.13 9.81
CA MET A 96 1.05 -13.68 8.96
C MET A 96 -0.28 -13.61 9.70
N VAL A 97 -0.48 -14.42 10.73
CA VAL A 97 -1.79 -14.52 11.42
C VAL A 97 -2.28 -13.16 11.93
N PRO A 98 -1.48 -12.33 12.64
CA PRO A 98 -1.92 -11.01 13.08
C PRO A 98 -2.39 -10.14 11.92
N HIS A 99 -1.63 -10.08 10.84
CA HIS A 99 -1.96 -9.29 9.66
C HIS A 99 -3.28 -9.75 9.02
N ILE A 100 -3.48 -11.05 8.87
CA ILE A 100 -4.72 -11.62 8.31
C ILE A 100 -5.93 -11.26 9.18
N LEU A 101 -5.78 -11.29 10.50
CA LEU A 101 -6.86 -10.97 11.44
C LEU A 101 -7.12 -9.47 11.60
N GLU A 102 -6.12 -8.61 11.50
CA GLU A 102 -6.28 -7.15 11.55
C GLU A 102 -7.00 -6.58 10.32
N LEU A 103 -6.93 -7.28 9.18
CA LEU A 103 -7.62 -6.93 7.94
C LEU A 103 -9.16 -7.10 8.00
N LYS A 104 -9.73 -7.45 9.17
CA LYS A 104 -11.03 -8.11 9.35
C LYS A 104 -12.27 -7.34 8.88
N GLU A 105 -12.31 -6.01 8.87
CA GLU A 105 -13.58 -5.35 8.49
C GLU A 105 -13.69 -5.05 6.99
N ARG A 106 -12.61 -4.60 6.34
CA ARG A 106 -12.67 -4.12 4.94
C ARG A 106 -12.59 -5.25 3.91
N TYR A 107 -11.77 -6.27 4.19
CA TYR A 107 -11.56 -7.35 3.23
C TYR A 107 -12.76 -8.29 3.13
N ILE A 108 -13.35 -8.63 4.30
CA ILE A 108 -14.47 -9.56 4.42
C ILE A 108 -15.70 -9.12 3.62
N THR A 109 -16.04 -7.83 3.66
CA THR A 109 -17.36 -7.34 3.23
C THR A 109 -17.28 -6.64 1.87
N THR A 110 -16.32 -5.73 1.71
CA THR A 110 -16.28 -4.81 0.56
C THR A 110 -15.26 -5.27 -0.49
N ASP A 111 -14.02 -5.55 -0.10
CA ASP A 111 -12.96 -5.78 -1.08
C ASP A 111 -13.12 -7.13 -1.81
N LEU A 112 -13.51 -8.21 -1.13
CA LEU A 112 -13.75 -9.49 -1.83
C LEU A 112 -14.93 -9.41 -2.80
N THR A 113 -16.01 -8.71 -2.42
CA THR A 113 -17.20 -8.54 -3.26
C THR A 113 -16.90 -7.73 -4.52
N ILE A 114 -16.06 -6.71 -4.39
CA ILE A 114 -15.56 -5.92 -5.52
C ILE A 114 -14.63 -6.77 -6.38
N THR A 115 -13.59 -7.33 -5.78
CA THR A 115 -12.53 -8.04 -6.50
C THR A 115 -13.01 -9.32 -7.16
N SER A 116 -14.06 -9.98 -6.65
CA SER A 116 -14.69 -11.13 -7.30
C SER A 116 -15.32 -10.81 -8.66
N GLN A 117 -15.60 -9.53 -8.96
CA GLN A 117 -16.16 -9.11 -10.25
C GLN A 117 -15.08 -8.88 -11.32
N PHE A 118 -13.82 -8.73 -10.92
CA PHE A 118 -12.71 -8.51 -11.85
C PHE A 118 -12.36 -9.78 -12.63
N LYS A 119 -12.20 -9.63 -13.95
CA LYS A 119 -11.78 -10.71 -14.86
C LYS A 119 -10.30 -10.59 -15.24
N SER A 120 -9.62 -9.53 -14.83
CA SER A 120 -8.21 -9.31 -15.09
C SER A 120 -7.41 -9.23 -13.79
N GLY A 121 -6.31 -9.98 -13.72
CA GLY A 121 -5.34 -9.85 -12.62
C GLY A 121 -4.69 -8.46 -12.56
N PHE A 122 -4.65 -7.72 -13.69
CA PHE A 122 -4.20 -6.34 -13.69
C PHE A 122 -5.15 -5.42 -12.92
N SER A 123 -6.45 -5.67 -12.98
CA SER A 123 -7.45 -4.92 -12.20
C SER A 123 -7.23 -5.12 -10.71
N TRP A 124 -7.01 -6.36 -10.28
CA TRP A 124 -6.65 -6.68 -8.89
C TRP A 124 -5.40 -5.91 -8.44
N THR A 125 -4.32 -5.98 -9.22
CA THR A 125 -3.08 -5.27 -8.93
C THR A 125 -3.29 -3.76 -8.81
N LEU A 126 -4.02 -3.16 -9.75
CA LEU A 126 -4.28 -1.72 -9.72
C LEU A 126 -5.16 -1.33 -8.51
N TYR A 127 -6.19 -2.11 -8.20
CA TYR A 127 -7.07 -1.86 -7.06
C TYR A 127 -6.28 -1.85 -5.73
N GLU A 128 -5.45 -2.87 -5.52
CA GLU A 128 -4.58 -2.96 -4.34
C GLU A 128 -3.59 -1.79 -4.27
N TYR A 129 -3.02 -1.41 -5.42
CA TYR A 129 -2.12 -0.26 -5.51
C TYR A 129 -2.82 1.03 -5.11
N LEU A 130 -4.02 1.32 -5.63
CA LEU A 130 -4.76 2.53 -5.29
C LEU A 130 -5.19 2.56 -3.82
N LYS A 131 -5.64 1.42 -3.27
CA LYS A 131 -6.04 1.29 -1.85
C LYS A 131 -4.85 1.51 -0.91
N ALA A 132 -3.67 1.01 -1.26
CA ALA A 132 -2.44 1.26 -0.52
C ALA A 132 -2.03 2.74 -0.51
N HIS A 133 -2.50 3.52 -1.49
CA HIS A 133 -2.27 4.96 -1.62
C HIS A 133 -3.50 5.77 -1.19
N TYR A 134 -4.19 5.36 -0.14
CA TYR A 134 -5.26 6.17 0.44
C TYR A 134 -4.74 7.55 0.88
N GLY A 135 -5.47 8.62 0.54
CA GLY A 135 -5.01 9.99 0.78
C GLY A 135 -4.10 10.56 -0.32
N TYR A 136 -3.97 9.87 -1.46
CA TYR A 136 -3.48 10.43 -2.71
C TYR A 136 -4.62 10.68 -3.70
N TRP A 137 -4.46 11.67 -4.57
CA TRP A 137 -5.39 11.93 -5.69
C TRP A 137 -4.74 11.65 -7.05
N HIS A 138 -3.41 11.62 -7.10
CA HIS A 138 -2.67 11.12 -8.25
C HIS A 138 -1.29 10.57 -7.86
N LYS A 139 -0.66 9.82 -8.77
CA LYS A 139 0.71 9.29 -8.64
C LYS A 139 1.41 9.25 -10.00
N PRO A 140 2.49 10.03 -10.20
CA PRO A 140 3.35 9.92 -11.36
C PRO A 140 4.22 8.66 -11.26
N LEU A 141 4.18 7.83 -12.30
CA LEU A 141 4.98 6.61 -12.39
C LEU A 141 5.67 6.53 -13.75
N SER A 142 6.94 6.12 -13.77
CA SER A 142 7.60 5.79 -15.03
C SER A 142 6.92 4.58 -15.69
N LYS A 143 7.09 4.45 -17.01
CA LYS A 143 6.61 3.28 -17.74
C LYS A 143 7.18 2.00 -17.13
N GLU A 144 8.46 2.00 -16.78
CA GLU A 144 9.15 0.86 -16.20
C GLU A 144 8.59 0.49 -14.83
N ALA A 145 8.30 1.48 -13.98
CA ALA A 145 7.68 1.26 -12.67
C ALA A 145 6.29 0.63 -12.80
N LEU A 146 5.47 1.10 -13.75
CA LEU A 146 4.16 0.51 -14.02
C LEU A 146 4.26 -0.91 -14.58
N MET A 147 5.22 -1.17 -15.48
CA MET A 147 5.42 -2.52 -15.98
C MET A 147 5.82 -3.49 -14.86
N LYS A 148 6.68 -3.07 -13.93
CA LYS A 148 7.03 -3.85 -12.73
C LYS A 148 5.83 -4.05 -11.80
N LEU A 149 5.02 -3.00 -11.59
CA LEU A 149 3.81 -3.10 -10.78
C LEU A 149 2.88 -4.20 -11.32
N PHE A 150 2.67 -4.25 -12.64
CA PHE A 150 1.83 -5.27 -13.28
C PHE A 150 2.54 -6.61 -13.54
N GLY A 151 3.82 -6.76 -13.21
CA GLY A 151 4.58 -8.00 -13.45
C GLY A 151 4.78 -8.33 -14.93
N VAL A 152 4.90 -7.30 -15.77
CA VAL A 152 5.07 -7.43 -17.23
C VAL A 152 6.35 -6.77 -17.75
N GLU A 153 7.27 -6.43 -16.86
CA GLU A 153 8.55 -5.79 -17.16
C GLU A 153 9.39 -6.59 -18.17
N ASP A 154 9.35 -7.91 -18.15
CA ASP A 154 10.13 -8.78 -19.06
C ASP A 154 9.49 -8.99 -20.43
N LYS A 155 8.28 -8.46 -20.66
CA LYS A 155 7.55 -8.64 -21.92
C LYS A 155 8.03 -7.63 -22.97
N LYS A 156 8.92 -8.07 -23.87
CA LYS A 156 9.46 -7.28 -24.99
C LYS A 156 8.38 -6.54 -25.80
N THR A 157 7.21 -7.15 -26.01
CA THR A 157 6.09 -6.51 -26.73
C THR A 157 5.65 -5.20 -26.06
N TYR A 158 5.57 -5.17 -24.73
CA TYR A 158 5.16 -3.97 -23.98
C TYR A 158 6.32 -2.97 -23.81
N GLN A 159 7.56 -3.48 -23.66
CA GLN A 159 8.76 -2.64 -23.64
C GLN A 159 8.88 -1.81 -24.92
N ASN A 160 8.70 -2.46 -26.09
CA ASN A 160 8.87 -1.82 -27.40
C ASN A 160 7.63 -1.08 -27.90
N ASN A 161 6.43 -1.43 -27.41
CA ASN A 161 5.17 -0.84 -27.87
C ASN A 161 4.30 -0.40 -26.69
N THR A 162 4.40 0.89 -26.34
CA THR A 162 3.61 1.50 -25.27
C THR A 162 2.11 1.46 -25.55
N GLY A 163 1.68 1.55 -26.82
CA GLY A 163 0.25 1.43 -27.18
C GLY A 163 -0.33 0.06 -26.82
N ARG A 164 0.45 -1.02 -27.04
CA ARG A 164 0.07 -2.38 -26.62
C ARG A 164 0.00 -2.52 -25.11
N PHE A 165 0.96 -1.94 -24.38
CA PHE A 165 0.92 -1.90 -22.92
C PHE A 165 -0.37 -1.22 -22.41
N LYS A 166 -0.70 -0.04 -22.94
CA LYS A 166 -1.94 0.69 -22.57
C LYS A 166 -3.18 -0.19 -22.79
N THR A 167 -3.41 -0.59 -24.03
CA THR A 167 -4.64 -1.28 -24.44
C THR A 167 -4.81 -2.67 -23.84
N SER A 168 -3.73 -3.37 -23.52
CA SER A 168 -3.78 -4.76 -23.03
C SER A 168 -3.62 -4.89 -21.51
N VAL A 169 -3.17 -3.84 -20.83
CA VAL A 169 -2.85 -3.88 -19.39
C VAL A 169 -3.55 -2.73 -18.67
N LEU A 170 -3.12 -1.49 -18.93
CA LEU A 170 -3.54 -0.33 -18.15
C LEU A 170 -5.02 0.01 -18.37
N ASP A 171 -5.46 0.08 -19.63
CA ASP A 171 -6.84 0.41 -19.98
C ASP A 171 -7.80 -0.71 -19.53
N VAL A 172 -7.36 -1.98 -19.58
CA VAL A 172 -8.14 -3.11 -19.06
C VAL A 172 -8.40 -2.96 -17.57
N ALA A 173 -7.34 -2.71 -16.79
CA ALA A 173 -7.44 -2.53 -15.34
C ALA A 173 -8.33 -1.32 -14.98
N ILE A 174 -8.10 -0.18 -15.63
CA ILE A 174 -8.85 1.05 -15.38
C ILE A 174 -10.33 0.90 -15.72
N ASN A 175 -10.66 0.24 -16.83
CA ASN A 175 -12.05 0.04 -17.23
C ASN A 175 -12.81 -0.83 -16.21
N GLU A 176 -12.21 -1.95 -15.76
CA GLU A 176 -12.85 -2.77 -14.73
C GLU A 176 -12.98 -2.03 -13.39
N LEU A 177 -11.96 -1.27 -12.97
CA LEU A 177 -12.04 -0.49 -11.74
C LEU A 177 -13.18 0.53 -11.78
N ASN A 178 -13.26 1.29 -12.89
CA ASN A 178 -14.31 2.28 -13.10
C ASN A 178 -15.73 1.68 -13.15
N GLN A 179 -15.84 0.40 -13.52
CA GLN A 179 -17.09 -0.32 -13.66
C GLN A 179 -17.56 -0.95 -12.35
N TYR A 180 -16.65 -1.57 -11.59
CA TYR A 180 -17.01 -2.43 -10.46
C TYR A 180 -16.66 -1.85 -9.08
N THR A 181 -16.00 -0.70 -9.02
CA THR A 181 -15.59 -0.07 -7.75
C THR A 181 -16.12 1.34 -7.59
N GLU A 182 -15.97 1.88 -6.39
CA GLU A 182 -16.20 3.29 -6.07
C GLU A 182 -15.21 4.25 -6.75
N PHE A 183 -14.09 3.75 -7.28
CA PHE A 183 -13.07 4.58 -7.87
C PHE A 183 -13.47 5.13 -9.24
N LYS A 184 -13.10 6.38 -9.48
CA LYS A 184 -12.96 6.97 -10.81
C LYS A 184 -11.49 7.14 -11.12
N VAL A 185 -10.98 6.35 -12.06
CA VAL A 185 -9.55 6.22 -12.37
C VAL A 185 -9.29 6.63 -13.83
N TRP A 186 -8.23 7.40 -14.05
CA TRP A 186 -7.71 7.73 -15.38
C TRP A 186 -6.21 7.98 -15.31
N TYR A 187 -5.57 8.30 -16.44
CA TYR A 187 -4.18 8.71 -16.45
C TYR A 187 -3.90 9.85 -17.42
N VAL A 188 -2.80 10.56 -17.14
CA VAL A 188 -2.18 11.52 -18.05
C VAL A 188 -0.84 10.97 -18.52
N GLU A 189 -0.60 10.98 -19.83
CA GLU A 189 0.68 10.52 -20.39
C GLU A 189 1.79 11.53 -20.12
N GLN A 190 2.92 11.07 -19.57
CA GLN A 190 4.13 11.86 -19.44
C GLN A 190 5.03 11.60 -20.65
N LYS A 191 5.39 12.66 -21.38
CA LYS A 191 6.13 12.56 -22.65
C LYS A 191 7.50 13.23 -22.58
N LYS A 192 8.48 12.61 -23.21
CA LYS A 192 9.78 13.20 -23.55
C LYS A 192 9.92 13.21 -25.06
N GLY A 193 9.67 14.37 -25.67
CA GLY A 193 9.48 14.47 -27.12
C GLY A 193 8.23 13.69 -27.55
N ARG A 194 8.39 12.75 -28.49
CA ARG A 194 7.28 11.87 -28.95
C ARG A 194 7.09 10.62 -28.09
N ALA A 195 8.09 10.26 -27.29
CA ALA A 195 8.06 9.04 -26.49
C ALA A 195 7.26 9.26 -25.20
N ILE A 196 6.36 8.32 -24.88
CA ILE A 196 5.71 8.24 -23.57
C ILE A 196 6.71 7.57 -22.61
N VAL A 197 7.11 8.29 -21.58
CA VAL A 197 8.11 7.86 -20.57
C VAL A 197 7.46 7.48 -19.23
N GLY A 198 6.20 7.87 -19.02
CA GLY A 198 5.48 7.59 -17.80
C GLY A 198 4.00 7.87 -17.93
N PHE A 199 3.28 7.55 -16.87
CA PHE A 199 1.86 7.80 -16.72
C PHE A 199 1.63 8.35 -15.32
N ASP A 200 0.93 9.47 -15.26
CA ASP A 200 0.41 9.99 -14.01
C ASP A 200 -0.97 9.39 -13.80
N LEU A 201 -1.10 8.49 -12.82
CA LEU A 201 -2.37 7.84 -12.48
C LEU A 201 -3.17 8.77 -11.59
N HIS A 202 -4.43 9.03 -11.92
CA HIS A 202 -5.33 9.89 -11.16
C HIS A 202 -6.53 9.08 -10.68
N TRP A 203 -6.97 9.31 -9.45
CA TRP A 203 -8.18 8.66 -8.95
C TRP A 203 -8.93 9.43 -7.86
N SER A 204 -10.22 9.16 -7.76
CA SER A 204 -11.09 9.64 -6.67
C SER A 204 -12.17 8.62 -6.33
N THR A 205 -12.81 8.74 -5.16
CA THR A 205 -13.93 7.88 -4.74
C THR A 205 -15.30 8.51 -5.00
N GLY A 206 -15.45 9.23 -6.12
CA GLY A 206 -16.71 9.85 -6.54
C GLY A 206 -16.95 11.29 -6.06
N GLU A 207 -16.27 11.74 -5.01
CA GLU A 207 -16.22 13.16 -4.63
C GLU A 207 -15.03 13.86 -5.31
N LYS A 208 -15.14 15.17 -5.56
CA LYS A 208 -13.98 15.97 -5.95
C LYS A 208 -13.01 16.02 -4.77
N VAL A 209 -12.00 15.18 -4.81
CA VAL A 209 -10.93 15.16 -3.81
C VAL A 209 -10.06 16.39 -4.03
N ALA A 210 -10.03 17.30 -3.07
CA ALA A 210 -9.21 18.50 -3.16
C ALA A 210 -7.73 18.12 -3.01
N SER A 211 -6.88 18.60 -3.92
CA SER A 211 -5.43 18.51 -3.74
C SER A 211 -5.00 19.32 -2.53
N ALA A 212 -3.96 18.87 -1.83
CA ALA A 212 -3.28 19.69 -0.84
C ALA A 212 -2.77 21.00 -1.49
N THR A 213 -2.86 22.08 -0.72
CA THR A 213 -2.38 23.39 -1.14
C THR A 213 -0.89 23.53 -0.88
N ARG A 214 -0.20 24.38 -1.66
CA ARG A 214 1.20 24.74 -1.38
C ARG A 214 1.40 25.29 0.03
N LYS A 215 0.41 25.98 0.59
CA LYS A 215 0.45 26.48 1.97
C LYS A 215 0.54 25.32 2.96
N GLN A 216 -0.33 24.32 2.85
CA GLN A 216 -0.30 23.14 3.72
C GLN A 216 1.01 22.37 3.59
N ILE A 217 1.51 22.19 2.37
CA ILE A 217 2.78 21.48 2.16
C ILE A 217 3.96 22.25 2.75
N ASN A 218 4.00 23.56 2.59
CA ASN A 218 5.04 24.40 3.20
C ASN A 218 4.95 24.38 4.73
N GLU A 219 3.74 24.43 5.31
CA GLU A 219 3.53 24.34 6.75
C GLU A 219 4.05 23.01 7.31
N LEU A 220 3.66 21.89 6.69
CA LEU A 220 4.21 20.57 7.04
C LEU A 220 5.74 20.55 6.96
N LYS A 221 6.30 21.08 5.87
CA LYS A 221 7.76 21.14 5.67
C LYS A 221 8.45 21.98 6.75
N THR A 222 7.88 23.11 7.16
CA THR A 222 8.43 23.94 8.24
C THR A 222 8.49 23.17 9.56
N ILE A 223 7.44 22.43 9.92
CA ILE A 223 7.40 21.64 11.15
C ILE A 223 8.45 20.52 11.09
N LEU A 224 8.52 19.80 9.97
CA LEU A 224 9.50 18.71 9.80
C LEU A 224 10.94 19.23 9.83
N ASN A 225 11.22 20.38 9.22
CA ASN A 225 12.53 21.01 9.30
C ASN A 225 12.91 21.39 10.73
N ALA A 226 11.96 21.92 11.53
CA ALA A 226 12.22 22.24 12.93
C ALA A 226 12.58 20.98 13.75
N ILE A 227 11.87 19.87 13.51
CA ILE A 227 12.20 18.57 14.12
C ILE A 227 13.61 18.11 13.70
N HIS A 228 13.92 18.22 12.41
CA HIS A 228 15.21 17.81 11.85
C HIS A 228 16.36 18.65 12.42
N GLU A 229 16.21 19.97 12.51
CA GLU A 229 17.21 20.88 13.07
C GLU A 229 17.47 20.59 14.56
N GLY A 230 16.43 20.26 15.33
CA GLY A 230 16.52 19.89 16.74
C GLY A 230 16.90 18.44 17.02
N MET A 231 17.11 17.61 15.98
CA MET A 231 17.21 16.15 16.15
C MET A 231 18.31 15.72 17.13
N PHE A 232 19.43 16.43 17.15
CA PHE A 232 20.57 16.11 18.02
C PHE A 232 20.23 16.31 19.51
N ASP A 233 19.39 17.28 19.83
CA ASP A 233 18.96 17.52 21.21
C ASP A 233 18.01 16.42 21.70
N PHE A 234 17.27 15.81 20.77
CA PHE A 234 16.31 14.74 21.07
C PHE A 234 16.97 13.35 21.13
N ILE A 235 17.94 13.05 20.26
CA ILE A 235 18.61 11.75 20.28
C ILE A 235 19.68 11.64 21.38
N ASN A 236 20.05 12.74 22.03
CA ASN A 236 21.04 12.78 23.11
C ASN A 236 20.43 12.96 24.51
N LEU A 237 19.11 12.74 24.67
CA LEU A 237 18.46 12.79 25.98
C LEU A 237 19.12 11.80 26.97
N ARG A 238 19.27 12.22 28.22
CA ARG A 238 19.96 11.45 29.26
C ARG A 238 19.15 10.24 29.70
N ASP A 239 17.83 10.38 29.80
CA ASP A 239 16.95 9.27 30.12
C ASP A 239 16.79 8.31 28.93
N ASP A 240 17.14 7.04 29.14
CA ASP A 240 17.17 6.02 28.08
C ASP A 240 15.80 5.77 27.43
N LYS A 241 14.73 5.78 28.24
CA LYS A 241 13.38 5.51 27.75
C LYS A 241 12.86 6.68 26.92
N ASN A 242 13.07 7.90 27.40
CA ASN A 242 12.71 9.12 26.69
C ASN A 242 13.52 9.25 25.39
N ARG A 243 14.82 8.93 25.43
CA ARG A 243 15.68 8.92 24.23
C ARG A 243 15.19 7.94 23.18
N GLN A 244 14.84 6.71 23.57
CA GLN A 244 14.30 5.71 22.64
C GLN A 244 12.98 6.19 22.01
N THR A 245 12.09 6.76 22.82
CA THR A 245 10.83 7.34 22.36
C THR A 245 11.08 8.47 21.37
N ALA A 246 12.02 9.37 21.68
CA ALA A 246 12.39 10.49 20.82
C ALA A 246 12.97 10.03 19.47
N ILE A 247 13.82 9.00 19.46
CA ILE A 247 14.35 8.39 18.23
C ILE A 247 13.21 7.86 17.34
N GLU A 248 12.22 7.19 17.93
CA GLU A 248 11.07 6.67 17.19
C GLU A 248 10.20 7.78 16.61
N LEU A 249 10.01 8.87 17.35
CA LEU A 249 9.28 10.06 16.92
C LEU A 249 10.00 10.81 15.78
N VAL A 250 11.32 11.00 15.89
CA VAL A 250 12.14 11.59 14.81
C VAL A 250 12.06 10.71 13.56
N ARG A 251 12.21 9.39 13.69
CA ARG A 251 12.05 8.46 12.55
C ARG A 251 10.66 8.54 11.92
N GLN A 252 9.61 8.75 12.71
CA GLN A 252 8.25 8.98 12.19
C GLN A 252 8.17 10.27 11.37
N ALA A 253 8.73 11.37 11.89
CA ALA A 253 8.78 12.65 11.19
C ALA A 253 9.58 12.57 9.88
N GLU A 254 10.75 11.91 9.89
CA GLU A 254 11.57 11.71 8.69
C GLU A 254 10.81 10.98 7.59
N ARG A 255 10.01 9.95 7.93
CA ARG A 255 9.15 9.27 6.94
C ARG A 255 8.05 10.15 6.35
N MET A 256 7.72 11.29 6.96
CA MET A 256 6.71 12.23 6.45
C MET A 256 7.29 13.21 5.43
N THR A 257 8.62 13.34 5.32
CA THR A 257 9.28 14.27 4.39
C THR A 257 8.91 13.99 2.93
N ILE A 258 8.69 12.72 2.57
CA ILE A 258 8.26 12.27 1.24
C ILE A 258 6.97 12.93 0.74
N TYR A 259 6.14 13.46 1.64
CA TYR A 259 4.88 14.13 1.30
C TYR A 259 5.07 15.62 1.02
N THR A 260 6.27 16.15 1.22
CA THR A 260 6.61 17.56 1.01
C THR A 260 7.29 17.84 -0.33
N GLU A 261 7.54 16.79 -1.11
CA GLU A 261 8.18 16.86 -2.41
C GLU A 261 7.19 17.19 -3.54
N ASP A 262 7.71 17.78 -4.63
CA ASP A 262 6.93 17.99 -5.85
C ASP A 262 6.94 16.72 -6.74
N PRO A 263 5.83 16.43 -7.46
CA PRO A 263 4.56 17.14 -7.42
C PRO A 263 3.73 16.79 -6.18
N ILE A 264 2.85 17.71 -5.76
CA ILE A 264 1.94 17.52 -4.62
C ILE A 264 0.87 16.47 -4.96
N CYS A 265 1.11 15.23 -4.52
CA CYS A 265 0.26 14.09 -4.87
C CYS A 265 -0.88 13.79 -3.86
N ILE A 266 -0.82 14.38 -2.66
CA ILE A 266 -1.73 14.06 -1.56
C ILE A 266 -2.97 14.95 -1.52
N THR A 267 -4.04 14.43 -0.93
CA THR A 267 -5.27 15.20 -0.73
C THR A 267 -5.10 16.24 0.37
N LYS A 268 -5.97 17.24 0.37
CA LYS A 268 -6.05 18.26 1.41
C LYS A 268 -6.20 17.62 2.79
N GLU A 269 -7.10 16.66 2.94
CA GLU A 269 -7.39 15.96 4.20
C GLU A 269 -6.23 15.09 4.66
N ARG A 270 -5.41 14.58 3.72
CA ARG A 270 -4.18 13.88 4.06
C ARG A 270 -3.11 14.85 4.56
N ALA A 271 -2.96 16.00 3.90
CA ALA A 271 -2.03 17.04 4.35
C ALA A 271 -2.41 17.59 5.74
N ASP A 272 -3.69 17.88 5.99
CA ASP A 272 -4.17 18.34 7.30
C ASP A 272 -3.82 17.34 8.41
N ARG A 273 -4.04 16.03 8.17
CA ARG A 273 -3.65 14.99 9.13
C ARG A 273 -2.14 14.92 9.35
N LEU A 274 -1.35 14.99 8.29
CA LEU A 274 0.12 14.99 8.41
C LEU A 274 0.61 16.22 9.19
N ILE A 275 0.01 17.39 9.01
CA ILE A 275 0.34 18.59 9.79
C ILE A 275 0.00 18.39 11.26
N MET A 276 -1.17 17.82 11.57
CA MET A 276 -1.56 17.50 12.95
C MET A 276 -0.59 16.52 13.60
N ASP A 277 -0.24 15.44 12.90
CA ASP A 277 0.69 14.41 13.37
C ASP A 277 2.09 15.00 13.60
N ALA A 278 2.61 15.82 12.65
CA ALA A 278 3.92 16.45 12.76
C ALA A 278 3.97 17.45 13.93
N ASN A 279 2.92 18.25 14.13
CA ASN A 279 2.81 19.16 15.27
C ASN A 279 2.79 18.39 16.60
N TRP A 280 2.06 17.28 16.66
CA TRP A 280 2.05 16.43 17.86
C TRP A 280 3.44 15.87 18.16
N ILE A 281 4.14 15.36 17.13
CA ILE A 281 5.51 14.86 17.25
C ILE A 281 6.44 15.94 17.79
N LEU A 282 6.43 17.14 17.19
CA LEU A 282 7.30 18.25 17.62
C LEU A 282 7.05 18.61 19.09
N ARG A 283 5.78 18.78 19.49
CA ARG A 283 5.43 19.10 20.88
C ARG A 283 5.88 18.04 21.87
N GLU A 284 5.77 16.76 21.50
CA GLU A 284 6.19 15.67 22.36
C GLU A 284 7.72 15.62 22.49
N LEU A 285 8.46 15.84 21.40
CA LEU A 285 9.92 15.95 21.43
C LEU A 285 10.40 17.12 22.30
N GLU A 286 9.79 18.29 22.16
CA GLU A 286 10.05 19.46 23.02
C GLU A 286 9.77 19.13 24.49
N ARG A 287 8.63 18.50 24.80
CA ARG A 287 8.28 18.09 26.17
C ARG A 287 9.31 17.13 26.77
N LEU A 288 9.79 16.16 25.99
CA LEU A 288 10.84 15.23 26.44
C LEU A 288 12.16 15.97 26.72
N HIS A 289 12.51 16.94 25.87
CA HIS A 289 13.70 17.77 26.06
C HIS A 289 13.61 18.70 27.28
N GLU A 290 12.45 19.30 27.54
CA GLU A 290 12.21 20.12 28.74
C GLU A 290 12.39 19.31 30.03
N ILE A 291 11.90 18.07 30.05
CA ILE A 291 12.05 17.16 31.19
C ILE A 291 13.53 16.83 31.43
N ASP A 292 14.29 16.61 30.37
CA ASP A 292 15.71 16.25 30.46
C ASP A 292 16.59 17.42 30.92
N THR A 293 16.27 18.63 30.44
CA THR A 293 17.03 19.86 30.75
C THR A 293 16.54 20.59 32.00
N ASN A 294 15.41 20.18 32.57
CA ASN A 294 14.73 20.86 33.69
C ASN A 294 14.46 22.35 33.40
N THR A 295 14.33 22.71 32.12
CA THR A 295 14.13 24.08 31.63
C THR A 295 12.75 24.18 31.00
N LYS A 296 11.93 25.12 31.46
CA LYS A 296 10.59 25.38 30.91
C LYS A 296 10.76 26.33 29.73
N VAL A 297 10.54 25.89 28.49
CA VAL A 297 10.60 26.78 27.33
C VAL A 297 9.28 27.57 27.29
N LEU A 298 9.38 28.89 27.40
CA LEU A 298 8.23 29.80 27.29
C LEU A 298 7.76 29.84 25.83
N PHE A 299 6.55 29.32 25.59
CA PHE A 299 5.90 29.33 24.28
C PHE A 299 5.89 30.72 23.63
N TYR A 300 6.40 30.81 22.39
CA TYR A 300 5.97 31.80 21.41
C TYR A 300 5.25 31.07 20.28
N ASN A 301 3.92 31.05 20.36
CA ASN A 301 3.05 30.44 19.36
C ASN A 301 3.04 31.34 18.12
N TRP A 302 3.92 31.11 17.14
CA TRP A 302 3.91 31.91 15.90
C TRP A 302 2.70 31.63 15.00
N LEU A 303 1.92 30.58 15.30
CA LEU A 303 0.72 30.19 14.56
C LEU A 303 -0.61 30.79 15.11
N ASP A 304 -0.58 31.53 16.22
CA ASP A 304 -1.75 32.25 16.75
C ASP A 304 -1.78 33.75 16.38
N GLY A 305 -1.01 34.16 15.36
CA GLY A 305 -0.91 35.55 14.92
C GLY A 305 -1.38 35.77 13.47
N ASN A 306 -2.66 36.13 13.30
CA ASN A 306 -3.38 36.59 12.10
C ASN A 306 -3.74 35.56 11.02
#